data_AF-A0A4Q5R7T1-F1
#
_entry.id   AF-A0A4Q5R7T1-F1
#
_cell.length_a   1.000
_cell.length_b   1.000
_cell.length_c   1.000
_cell.angle_alpha   90.00
_cell.angle_beta   90.00
_cell.angle_gamma   90.00
#
_symmetry.space_group_name_H-M   'P 1'
#
loop_
_entity.id
_entity.type
_entity.pdbx_description
1 polymer ?
#
loop_
_entity_poly.entity_id
_entity_poly.type
_entity_poly.pdbx_seq_one_letter_code
_entity_poly.pdbx_strand_id
1 'polypeptide(L)'
;MRFLVFSLASCATRPPMTTNTPAAPAIAFLALGDSYTIGEGAAAADRWPVQLAALAQAQNLTLVPPDIIARTGWTTAELQEAIWAANNQKTYGLVSLLIGVNNQ
;
A
#
# COMPACT_ATOMS: atom_id res chain seq x y z
N MET A 1 -60.81 -17.30 17.72
CA MET A 1 -59.63 -17.92 18.34
C MET A 1 -58.52 -16.89 18.37
N ARG A 2 -58.01 -16.58 19.56
CA ARG A 2 -57.11 -15.48 19.91
C ARG A 2 -55.68 -15.99 19.84
N PHE A 3 -54.77 -15.30 19.15
CA PHE A 3 -53.35 -15.29 19.50
C PHE A 3 -52.76 -13.92 19.16
N LEU A 4 -52.55 -13.13 20.20
CA LEU A 4 -51.76 -11.90 20.18
C LEU A 4 -50.37 -12.32 20.66
N VAL A 5 -49.37 -12.27 19.79
CA VAL A 5 -47.96 -12.50 20.14
C VAL A 5 -47.32 -11.13 20.36
N PHE A 6 -47.01 -10.81 21.61
CA PHE A 6 -46.13 -9.69 21.97
C PHE A 6 -44.71 -10.24 22.14
N SER A 7 -43.79 -9.84 21.27
CA SER A 7 -42.36 -10.10 21.42
C SER A 7 -41.67 -8.79 21.81
N LEU A 8 -41.18 -8.69 23.03
CA LEU A 8 -40.34 -7.58 23.48
C LEU A 8 -38.88 -7.91 23.12
N ALA A 9 -38.42 -7.43 21.98
CA ALA A 9 -36.99 -7.38 21.67
C ALA A 9 -36.38 -6.14 22.35
N SER A 10 -35.77 -6.33 23.52
CA SER A 10 -34.95 -5.29 24.16
C SER A 10 -33.62 -5.21 23.41
N CYS A 11 -33.56 -4.35 22.38
CA CYS A 11 -32.28 -3.89 21.85
C CYS A 11 -31.74 -2.83 22.81
N ALA A 12 -30.85 -3.22 23.73
CA ALA A 12 -30.04 -2.24 24.44
C ALA A 12 -29.07 -1.61 23.42
N THR A 13 -29.38 -0.40 22.96
CA THR A 13 -28.44 0.43 22.21
C THR A 13 -27.23 0.73 23.07
N ARG A 14 -26.14 -0.01 22.84
CA ARG A 14 -24.83 0.31 23.41
C ARG A 14 -24.40 1.65 22.80
N PRO A 15 -24.12 2.69 23.59
CA PRO A 15 -23.64 3.94 23.04
C PRO A 15 -22.36 3.66 22.23
N PRO A 16 -22.19 4.29 21.05
CA PRO A 16 -20.96 4.14 20.29
C PRO A 16 -19.81 4.61 21.18
N MET A 17 -18.92 3.69 21.53
CA MET A 17 -17.65 4.05 22.13
C MET A 17 -16.86 4.80 21.07
N THR A 18 -16.85 6.12 21.16
CA THR A 18 -15.89 6.95 20.43
C THR A 18 -14.52 6.70 21.04
N THR A 19 -13.86 5.61 20.62
CA THR A 19 -12.44 5.43 20.86
C THR A 19 -11.72 6.44 19.99
N ASN A 20 -11.29 7.53 20.62
CA ASN A 20 -10.37 8.49 20.03
C ASN A 20 -8.97 7.84 19.95
N THR A 21 -8.86 6.74 19.21
CA THR A 21 -7.60 6.07 18.94
C THR A 21 -6.88 6.91 17.90
N PRO A 22 -5.66 7.41 18.18
CA PRO A 22 -4.87 8.09 17.17
C PRO A 22 -4.74 7.20 15.94
N ALA A 23 -5.04 7.74 14.76
CA ALA A 23 -4.82 7.02 13.51
C ALA A 23 -3.36 6.55 13.46
N ALA A 24 -3.14 5.29 13.11
CA ALA A 24 -1.80 4.74 12.96
C ALA A 24 -0.99 5.62 11.98
N PRO A 25 0.28 5.92 12.28
CA PRO A 25 1.09 6.80 11.44
C PRO A 25 1.21 6.23 10.04
N ALA A 26 1.17 7.13 9.04
CA ALA A 26 1.31 6.75 7.64
C ALA A 26 2.70 6.17 7.36
N ILE A 27 2.75 5.04 6.65
CA ILE A 27 3.97 4.37 6.23
C ILE A 27 4.27 4.82 4.80
N ALA A 28 5.35 5.60 4.63
CA ALA A 28 5.86 5.95 3.30
C ALA A 28 6.50 4.73 2.64
N PHE A 29 6.18 4.48 1.37
CA PHE A 29 6.66 3.32 0.61
C PHE A 29 7.45 3.75 -0.63
N LEU A 30 8.65 3.18 -0.80
CA LEU A 30 9.48 3.29 -2.00
C LEU A 30 9.65 1.91 -2.66
N ALA A 31 9.33 1.82 -3.95
CA ALA A 31 9.59 0.63 -4.76
C ALA A 31 10.71 0.90 -5.77
N LEU A 32 11.81 0.16 -5.64
CA LEU A 32 13.00 0.25 -6.48
C LEU A 32 13.11 -0.99 -7.37
N GLY A 33 13.42 -0.82 -8.65
CA GLY A 33 13.66 -1.99 -9.50
C GLY A 33 13.69 -1.76 -11.00
N ASP A 34 13.31 -2.81 -11.74
CA ASP A 34 13.25 -2.83 -13.22
C ASP A 34 11.80 -2.99 -13.74
N SER A 35 11.61 -3.66 -14.88
CA SER A 35 10.31 -3.98 -15.50
C SER A 35 9.34 -4.67 -14.53
N TYR A 36 9.85 -5.51 -13.61
CA TYR A 36 9.04 -6.21 -12.62
C TYR A 36 8.51 -5.28 -11.53
N THR A 37 9.10 -4.09 -11.37
CA THR A 37 8.63 -3.07 -10.41
C THR A 37 7.78 -2.00 -11.10
N ILE A 38 8.21 -1.51 -12.27
CA ILE A 38 7.42 -0.50 -13.02
C ILE A 38 6.18 -1.11 -13.69
N GLY A 39 6.12 -2.43 -13.83
CA GLY A 39 4.99 -3.14 -14.44
C GLY A 39 4.86 -2.81 -15.92
N GLU A 40 5.86 -3.20 -16.72
CA GLU A 40 5.83 -2.97 -18.16
C GLU A 40 4.57 -3.58 -18.80
N GLY A 41 3.87 -2.79 -19.61
CA GLY A 41 2.60 -3.19 -20.25
C GLY A 41 1.39 -3.18 -19.32
N ALA A 42 1.55 -2.96 -18.01
CA ALA A 42 0.44 -2.85 -17.06
C ALA A 42 -0.03 -1.40 -16.90
N ALA A 43 -1.34 -1.22 -16.66
CA ALA A 43 -1.85 0.07 -16.21
C ALA A 43 -1.27 0.43 -14.83
N ALA A 44 -1.17 1.72 -14.52
CA ALA A 44 -0.55 2.16 -13.26
C ALA A 44 -1.19 1.54 -12.01
N ALA A 45 -2.51 1.35 -12.01
CA ALA A 45 -3.26 0.73 -10.91
C ALA A 45 -2.94 -0.78 -10.74
N ASP A 46 -2.53 -1.45 -11.82
CA ASP A 46 -2.28 -2.89 -11.84
C ASP A 46 -0.84 -3.25 -11.47
N ARG A 47 0.03 -2.25 -11.23
CA ARG A 47 1.40 -2.48 -10.78
C ARG A 47 1.39 -3.03 -9.36
N TRP A 48 2.15 -4.08 -9.11
CA TRP A 48 2.15 -4.74 -7.80
C TRP A 48 2.44 -3.80 -6.60
N PRO A 49 3.32 -2.77 -6.68
CA PRO A 49 3.53 -1.86 -5.55
C PRO A 49 2.27 -1.05 -5.23
N VAL A 50 1.49 -0.69 -6.26
CA VAL A 50 0.24 0.06 -6.12
C VAL A 50 -0.85 -0.84 -5.53
N GLN A 51 -0.95 -2.08 -6.03
CA GLN A 51 -1.87 -3.07 -5.46
C GLN A 51 -1.53 -3.39 -4.00
N LEU A 52 -0.25 -3.51 -3.64
CA LEU A 52 0.19 -3.73 -2.26
C LEU A 52 -0.29 -2.60 -1.34
N ALA A 53 -0.07 -1.35 -1.73
CA ALA A 53 -0.53 -0.19 -0.95
C ALA A 53 -2.05 -0.22 -0.75
N ALA A 54 -2.82 -0.50 -1.81
CA ALA A 54 -4.28 -0.60 -1.72
C ALA A 54 -4.74 -1.75 -0.81
N LEU A 55 -4.12 -2.93 -0.92
CA LEU A 55 -4.42 -4.10 -0.09
C LEU A 55 -4.05 -3.88 1.39
N ALA A 56 -2.95 -3.17 1.66
CA ALA A 56 -2.55 -2.80 3.01
C ALA A 56 -3.54 -1.80 3.64
N GLN A 57 -3.98 -0.79 2.87
CA GLN A 57 -5.00 0.16 3.31
C GLN A 57 -6.31 -0.55 3.65
N ALA A 58 -6.73 -1.53 2.85
CA ALA A 58 -7.92 -2.35 3.13
C ALA A 58 -7.79 -3.18 4.43
N GLN A 59 -6.57 -3.41 4.91
CA GLN A 59 -6.27 -4.11 6.17
C GLN A 59 -5.97 -3.15 7.34
N ASN A 60 -6.34 -1.86 7.22
CA ASN A 60 -6.09 -0.81 8.22
C ASN A 60 -4.59 -0.53 8.46
N LEU A 61 -3.71 -0.87 7.51
CA LEU A 61 -2.33 -0.41 7.49
C LEU A 61 -2.27 0.83 6.59
N THR A 62 -1.90 1.98 7.17
CA THR A 62 -1.80 3.27 6.46
C THR A 62 -0.56 3.32 5.55
N LEU A 63 -0.39 2.33 4.67
CA LEU A 63 0.66 2.30 3.65
C LEU A 63 0.25 3.24 2.51
N VAL A 64 0.97 4.34 2.34
CA VAL A 64 0.63 5.33 1.30
C VAL A 64 0.97 4.79 -0.09
N PRO A 65 0.39 5.36 -1.18
CA PRO A 65 0.78 5.00 -2.54
C PRO A 65 2.31 5.09 -2.72
N PRO A 66 2.92 4.14 -3.45
CA PRO A 66 4.38 4.06 -3.56
C PRO A 66 4.95 5.21 -4.39
N ASP A 67 6.10 5.72 -3.96
CA ASP A 67 7.06 6.31 -4.89
C ASP A 67 7.75 5.16 -5.65
N ILE A 68 7.86 5.27 -6.98
CA ILE A 68 8.44 4.21 -7.82
C ILE A 68 9.66 4.78 -8.56
N ILE A 69 10.83 4.18 -8.32
CA ILE A 69 12.05 4.42 -9.11
C ILE A 69 12.40 3.10 -9.79
N ALA A 70 11.82 2.90 -10.96
CA ALA A 70 12.02 1.68 -11.74
C ALA A 70 11.81 1.93 -13.23
N ARG A 71 12.52 1.19 -14.06
CA ARG A 71 12.37 1.22 -15.52
C ARG A 71 12.72 -0.15 -16.11
N THR A 72 12.00 -0.52 -17.17
CA THR A 72 12.30 -1.72 -17.95
C THR A 72 13.76 -1.75 -18.38
N GLY A 73 14.38 -2.91 -18.24
CA GLY A 73 15.71 -3.19 -18.75
C GLY A 73 16.85 -2.68 -17.88
N TRP A 74 16.56 -1.99 -16.77
CA TRP A 74 17.62 -1.49 -15.89
C TRP A 74 18.43 -2.62 -15.25
N THR A 75 19.73 -2.42 -15.27
CA THR A 75 20.74 -3.09 -14.46
C THR A 75 20.80 -2.48 -13.06
N THR A 76 21.51 -3.14 -12.15
CA THR A 76 21.84 -2.56 -10.83
C THR A 76 22.55 -1.21 -10.90
N ALA A 77 23.42 -1.00 -11.91
CA ALA A 77 24.16 0.25 -12.07
C ALA A 77 23.24 1.42 -12.44
N GLU A 78 22.35 1.21 -13.41
CA GLU A 78 21.41 2.25 -13.84
C GLU A 78 20.39 2.60 -12.75
N LEU A 79 19.94 1.61 -11.97
CA LEU A 79 19.09 1.87 -10.81
C LEU A 79 19.85 2.72 -9.77
N GLN A 80 21.13 2.41 -9.51
CA GLN A 80 21.94 3.17 -8.57
C GLN A 80 22.10 4.64 -9.00
N GLU A 81 22.35 4.88 -10.29
CA GLU A 81 22.41 6.21 -10.89
C GLU A 81 21.07 6.94 -10.77
N ALA A 82 19.95 6.26 -11.04
CA ALA A 82 18.62 6.83 -10.92
C ALA A 82 18.27 7.22 -9.48
N ILE A 83 18.67 6.42 -8.49
CA ILE A 83 18.50 6.73 -7.06
C ILE A 83 19.28 8.01 -6.70
N TRP A 84 20.53 8.13 -7.15
CA TRP A 84 21.33 9.34 -6.91
C TRP A 84 20.73 10.56 -7.61
N ALA A 85 20.33 10.42 -8.88
CA ALA A 85 19.74 11.50 -9.66
C ALA A 85 18.40 11.98 -9.09
N ALA A 86 17.59 11.07 -8.54
CA ALA A 86 16.33 11.42 -7.89
C ALA A 86 16.54 12.31 -6.63
N ASN A 87 17.71 12.23 -5.99
CA ASN A 87 18.09 13.00 -4.80
C ASN A 87 16.97 13.06 -3.75
N ASN A 88 16.28 11.94 -3.56
CA ASN A 88 15.06 11.88 -2.77
C ASN A 88 15.39 11.90 -1.27
N GLN A 89 14.92 12.94 -0.57
CA GLN A 89 15.19 13.17 0.85
C GLN A 89 14.11 12.63 1.79
N LYS A 90 13.10 11.93 1.27
CA LYS A 90 12.03 11.35 2.08
C LYS A 90 12.56 10.17 2.91
N THR A 91 12.11 10.06 4.15
CA THR A 91 12.29 8.85 4.96
C THR A 91 11.17 7.87 4.66
N TYR A 92 11.54 6.63 4.36
CA TYR A 92 10.60 5.56 4.04
C TYR A 92 10.47 4.57 5.20
N GLY A 93 9.24 4.15 5.48
CA GLY A 93 8.96 3.07 6.44
C GLY A 93 8.95 1.69 5.79
N LEU A 94 8.82 1.64 4.45
CA LEU A 94 8.96 0.44 3.64
C LEU A 94 9.75 0.75 2.38
N VAL A 95 10.73 -0.11 2.06
CA VAL A 95 11.44 -0.11 0.79
C VAL A 95 11.44 -1.52 0.22
N SER A 96 11.07 -1.69 -1.04
CA SER A 96 11.26 -2.95 -1.78
C SER A 96 12.30 -2.77 -2.87
N LEU A 97 13.11 -3.79 -3.10
CA LEU A 97 14.14 -3.80 -4.14
C LEU A 97 14.01 -5.07 -5.00
N LEU A 98 13.71 -4.89 -6.29
CA LEU A 98 13.64 -5.97 -7.28
C LEU A 98 14.46 -5.59 -8.51
N ILE A 99 15.73 -5.99 -8.53
CA ILE A 99 16.70 -5.66 -9.59
C ILE A 99 17.67 -6.83 -9.75
N GLY A 100 18.25 -6.99 -10.94
CA GLY A 100 19.38 -7.90 -11.16
C GLY A 100 19.23 -8.87 -12.33
N VAL A 101 18.02 -9.08 -12.87
CA VAL A 101 17.80 -10.02 -13.98
C VAL A 101 18.51 -9.58 -15.28
N ASN A 102 18.78 -8.28 -15.40
CA ASN A 102 19.42 -7.67 -16.57
C ASN A 102 20.97 -7.58 -16.46
N ASN A 103 21.59 -8.12 -15.40
CA ASN A 103 23.03 -8.00 -15.11
C ASN A 103 23.86 -9.20 -15.63
N GLN A 104 23.75 -9.51 -16.92
CA GLN A 104 24.45 -10.63 -17.56
C GLN A 104 25.94 -10.36 -17.83
#